data_AF-A0A485BI26-F1
#
_entry.id   AF-A0A485BI26-F1
#
_cell.length_a   1.000
_cell.length_b   1.000
_cell.length_c   1.000
_cell.angle_alpha   90.00
_cell.angle_beta   90.00
_cell.angle_gamma   90.00
#
_symmetry.space_group_name_H-M   'P 1'
#
loop_
_entity.id
_entity.type
_entity.pdbx_description
1 polymer ?
#
loop_
_entity_poly.entity_id
_entity_poly.type
_entity_poly.pdbx_seq_one_letter_code
_entity_poly.pdbx_strand_id
1 'polypeptide(L)'
;MPLQAFLSHAALEAGEGQADTWQDAVQLMTLHSAKGLEFPQVFIVGVEEGMFPSQMALDEGGRLEEERRLAYVGVTRAMQKLTLTYAETRRLYGKEVYHRPSRFIGELPEACVEEVRLRATVSRPVSHQRMGTPMAENDTGYKLGQRYAIRSLAKAPS
;
A
#
# COMPACT_ATOMS: atom_id res chain seq x y z
N MET A 1 18.81 30.27 -24.35
CA MET A 1 19.56 29.34 -23.47
C MET A 1 18.57 28.60 -22.59
N PRO A 2 18.45 27.27 -22.71
CA PRO A 2 17.41 26.48 -22.02
C PRO A 2 17.50 26.57 -20.48
N LEU A 3 18.71 26.65 -19.92
CA LEU A 3 18.91 26.81 -18.47
C LEU A 3 18.38 28.16 -17.95
N GLN A 4 18.58 29.24 -18.69
CA GLN A 4 18.13 30.56 -18.25
C GLN A 4 16.61 30.66 -18.28
N ALA A 5 15.96 30.06 -19.28
CA ALA A 5 14.50 29.93 -19.32
C ALA A 5 13.98 29.10 -18.13
N PHE A 6 14.64 27.98 -17.79
CA PHE A 6 14.29 27.17 -16.62
C PHE A 6 14.43 27.94 -15.30
N LEU A 7 15.56 28.64 -15.10
CA LEU A 7 15.79 29.42 -13.88
C LEU A 7 14.80 30.58 -13.74
N SER A 8 14.46 31.26 -14.84
CA SER A 8 13.43 32.31 -14.83
C SER A 8 12.06 31.76 -14.47
N HIS A 9 11.69 30.58 -14.98
CA HIS A 9 10.42 29.93 -14.64
C HIS A 9 10.38 29.48 -13.17
N ALA A 10 11.42 28.79 -12.70
CA ALA A 10 11.51 28.33 -11.31
C ALA A 10 11.49 29.49 -10.31
N ALA A 11 12.09 30.63 -10.65
CA ALA A 11 12.09 31.83 -9.80
C ALA A 11 10.70 32.48 -9.68
N LEU A 12 9.85 32.37 -10.71
CA LEU A 12 8.46 32.85 -10.67
C LEU A 12 7.59 31.91 -9.82
N GLU A 13 7.73 30.60 -10.00
CA GLU A 13 6.91 29.62 -9.26
C GLU A 13 7.29 29.48 -7.78
N ALA A 14 8.54 29.76 -7.40
CA ALA A 14 9.01 29.55 -6.02
C ALA A 14 8.38 30.48 -4.96
N GLY A 15 7.59 31.49 -5.37
CA GLY A 15 6.88 32.40 -4.46
C GLY A 15 5.36 32.49 -4.71
N GLU A 16 4.87 32.12 -5.89
CA GLU A 16 3.45 32.15 -6.23
C GLU A 16 2.75 30.89 -5.70
N GLY A 17 2.17 30.97 -4.50
CA GLY A 17 1.34 29.89 -3.94
C GLY A 17 1.44 29.68 -2.44
N GLN A 18 2.36 30.35 -1.74
CA GLN A 18 2.30 30.44 -0.29
C GLN A 18 1.22 31.45 0.10
N ALA A 19 0.15 30.93 0.70
CA ALA A 19 -0.87 31.76 1.30
C ALA A 19 -0.27 32.61 2.43
N ASP A 20 -0.63 33.89 2.48
CA ASP A 20 -0.27 34.75 3.61
C ASP A 20 -0.89 34.19 4.90
N THR A 21 -0.36 34.58 6.06
CA THR A 21 -0.79 34.09 7.39
C THR A 21 -2.28 34.26 7.69
N TRP A 22 -3.00 35.07 6.92
CA TRP A 22 -4.42 35.38 7.09
C TRP A 22 -5.33 34.83 5.99
N GLN A 23 -4.77 34.11 5.02
CA GLN A 23 -5.51 33.56 3.88
C GLN A 23 -5.95 32.11 4.17
N ASP A 24 -7.18 31.79 3.78
CA ASP A 24 -7.70 30.43 3.85
C ASP A 24 -6.96 29.53 2.84
N ALA A 25 -6.29 28.50 3.33
CA ALA A 25 -5.43 27.64 2.54
C ALA A 25 -5.30 26.23 3.12
N VAL A 26 -5.08 25.27 2.24
CA VAL A 26 -4.84 23.87 2.62
C VAL A 26 -3.51 23.76 3.34
N GLN A 27 -3.55 23.20 4.55
CA GLN A 27 -2.38 23.02 5.40
C GLN A 27 -1.68 21.70 5.06
N LEU A 28 -0.45 21.78 4.52
CA LEU A 28 0.40 20.63 4.26
C LEU A 28 1.47 20.53 5.34
N MET A 29 1.55 19.37 5.99
CA MET A 29 2.52 19.14 7.06
C MET A 29 2.82 17.66 7.21
N THR A 30 3.87 17.34 7.96
CA THR A 30 4.16 15.96 8.35
C THR A 30 3.26 15.52 9.51
N LEU A 31 3.06 14.20 9.67
CA LEU A 31 2.31 13.64 10.80
C LEU A 31 2.86 14.08 12.17
N HIS A 32 4.18 14.24 12.28
CA HIS A 32 4.83 14.71 13.50
C HIS A 32 4.44 16.15 13.84
N SER A 33 4.43 17.03 12.84
CA SER A 33 4.06 18.44 13.00
C SER A 33 2.58 18.64 13.32
N ALA A 34 1.72 17.69 12.93
CA ALA A 34 0.28 17.75 13.20
C ALA A 34 -0.09 17.46 14.67
N LYS A 35 0.85 17.03 15.51
CA LYS A 35 0.58 16.69 16.91
C LYS A 35 0.04 17.90 17.67
N GLY A 36 -1.15 17.75 18.26
CA GLY A 36 -1.81 18.81 19.02
C GLY A 36 -2.69 19.74 18.18
N LEU A 37 -2.72 19.55 16.86
CA LEU A 37 -3.63 20.25 15.95
C LEU A 37 -4.84 19.37 15.62
N GLU A 38 -5.96 19.97 15.25
CA GLU A 38 -7.16 19.24 14.83
C GLU A 38 -7.79 19.96 13.63
N PHE A 39 -8.33 19.19 12.70
CA PHE A 39 -8.89 19.71 11.45
C PHE A 39 -10.23 19.03 11.15
N PRO A 40 -11.22 19.76 10.58
CA PRO A 40 -12.48 19.16 10.14
C PRO A 40 -12.28 18.00 9.16
N GLN A 41 -11.34 18.17 8.23
CA GLN A 41 -11.02 17.23 7.15
C GLN A 41 -9.52 16.95 7.17
N VAL A 42 -9.14 15.66 7.14
CA VAL A 42 -7.73 15.24 7.11
C VAL A 42 -7.51 14.25 5.98
N PHE A 43 -6.45 14.48 5.21
CA PHE A 43 -5.94 13.55 4.21
C PHE A 43 -4.57 13.04 4.66
N ILE A 44 -4.46 11.72 4.87
CA ILE A 44 -3.15 11.08 5.05
C ILE A 44 -2.79 10.40 3.73
N VAL A 45 -1.69 10.82 3.15
CA VAL A 45 -1.23 10.39 1.83
C VAL A 45 0.00 9.50 1.93
N GLY A 46 0.19 8.62 0.95
CA GLY A 46 1.34 7.71 0.91
C GLY A 46 1.29 6.64 2.01
N VAL A 47 0.08 6.18 2.35
CA VAL A 47 -0.18 5.15 3.37
C VAL A 47 0.13 3.77 2.79
N GLU A 48 1.43 3.51 2.58
CA GLU A 48 1.98 2.36 1.86
C GLU A 48 3.09 1.67 2.66
N GLU A 49 3.25 0.35 2.52
CA GLU A 49 4.41 -0.36 3.08
C GLU A 49 5.72 0.16 2.47
N GLY A 50 6.70 0.47 3.31
CA GLY A 50 7.99 1.06 2.91
C GLY A 50 8.00 2.59 2.95
N MET A 51 6.84 3.24 2.97
CA MET A 51 6.67 4.68 3.19
C MET A 51 6.10 4.99 4.57
N PHE A 52 4.99 4.34 4.90
CA PHE A 52 4.29 4.46 6.16
C PHE A 52 3.51 3.15 6.46
N PRO A 53 4.13 2.15 7.10
CA PRO A 53 5.39 2.27 7.83
C PRO A 53 6.62 2.41 6.93
N SER A 54 7.62 3.21 7.34
CA SER A 54 8.88 3.34 6.58
C SER A 54 9.68 2.04 6.57
N GLN A 55 10.49 1.81 5.54
CA GLN A 55 11.34 0.61 5.44
C GLN A 55 12.24 0.44 6.69
N MET A 56 12.76 1.53 7.23
CA MET A 56 13.60 1.50 8.43
C MET A 56 12.83 1.01 9.67
N ALA A 57 11.54 1.34 9.78
CA ALA A 57 10.71 0.87 10.89
C ALA A 57 10.28 -0.60 10.75
N LEU A 58 10.32 -1.14 9.52
CA LEU A 58 10.07 -2.56 9.27
C LEU A 58 11.26 -3.44 9.65
N ASP A 59 12.48 -2.95 9.40
CA ASP A 59 13.70 -3.72 9.60
C ASP A 59 14.16 -3.74 11.07
N GLU A 60 13.85 -2.70 11.84
CA GLU A 60 14.24 -2.57 13.25
C GLU A 60 13.09 -2.89 14.21
N GLY A 61 13.31 -3.85 15.11
CA GLY A 61 12.36 -4.22 16.16
C GLY A 61 12.02 -3.03 17.09
N GLY A 62 10.73 -2.73 17.23
CA GLY A 62 10.21 -1.67 18.11
C GLY A 62 9.89 -0.34 17.43
N ARG A 63 10.53 -0.03 16.30
CA ARG A 63 10.22 1.19 15.52
C ARG A 63 8.86 1.13 14.82
N LEU A 64 8.42 -0.07 14.45
CA LEU A 64 7.08 -0.27 13.91
C LEU A 64 5.99 0.23 14.88
N GLU A 65 6.15 -0.02 16.18
CA GLU A 65 5.20 0.44 17.20
C GLU A 65 5.21 1.97 17.35
N GLU A 66 6.34 2.62 17.07
CA GLU A 66 6.41 4.07 17.03
C GLU A 66 5.66 4.65 15.83
N GLU A 67 5.83 4.07 14.64
CA GLU A 67 5.06 4.47 13.46
C GLU A 67 3.56 4.16 13.61
N ARG A 68 3.21 3.08 14.31
CA ARG A 68 1.82 2.78 14.69
C ARG A 68 1.23 3.88 15.59
N ARG A 69 2.00 4.36 16.58
CA ARG A 69 1.60 5.51 17.40
C ARG A 69 1.47 6.78 16.56
N LEU A 70 2.34 6.98 15.58
CA LEU A 70 2.26 8.11 14.66
C LEU A 70 0.99 8.02 13.78
N ALA A 71 0.61 6.83 13.33
CA ALA A 71 -0.63 6.60 12.59
C ALA A 71 -1.85 6.95 13.44
N TYR A 72 -1.85 6.52 14.70
CA TYR A 72 -2.88 6.90 15.67
C TYR A 72 -2.98 8.42 15.86
N VAL A 73 -1.85 9.12 15.99
CA VAL A 73 -1.85 10.60 16.06
C VAL A 73 -2.51 11.18 14.81
N GLY A 74 -2.11 10.72 13.61
CA GLY A 74 -2.70 11.15 12.34
C GLY A 74 -4.22 10.95 12.26
N VAL A 75 -4.68 9.75 12.59
CA VAL A 75 -6.11 9.39 12.59
C VAL A 75 -6.90 10.30 13.53
N THR A 76 -6.38 10.59 14.72
CA THR A 76 -7.04 11.44 15.72
C THR A 76 -6.95 12.94 15.42
N ARG A 77 -6.30 13.37 14.33
CA ARG A 77 -6.33 14.80 13.92
C ARG A 77 -7.64 15.16 13.21
N ALA A 78 -8.37 14.16 12.70
CA ALA A 78 -9.60 14.36 11.95
C ALA A 78 -10.81 14.51 12.89
N MET A 79 -11.53 15.63 12.78
CA MET A 79 -12.73 15.87 13.58
C MET A 79 -14.00 15.30 12.93
N GLN A 80 -14.12 15.37 11.60
CA GLN A 80 -15.33 14.95 10.88
C GLN A 80 -15.06 13.86 9.84
N LYS A 81 -14.00 14.01 9.03
CA LYS A 81 -13.67 13.03 7.99
C LYS A 81 -12.17 12.84 7.88
N LEU A 82 -11.78 11.57 7.83
CA LEU A 82 -10.45 11.11 7.51
C LEU A 82 -10.48 10.41 6.14
N THR A 83 -9.55 10.77 5.27
CA THR A 83 -9.32 10.09 3.99
C THR A 83 -7.88 9.57 3.97
N LEU A 84 -7.71 8.28 3.71
CA LEU A 84 -6.41 7.64 3.56
C LEU A 84 -6.19 7.33 2.07
N THR A 85 -4.99 7.62 1.57
CA THR A 85 -4.64 7.33 0.17
C THR A 85 -3.29 6.64 0.06
N TYR A 86 -3.21 5.72 -0.91
CA TYR A 86 -2.00 4.98 -1.26
C TYR A 86 -1.92 4.91 -2.80
N ALA A 87 -0.71 4.81 -3.35
CA ALA A 87 -0.48 4.67 -4.78
C ALA A 87 -0.03 3.25 -5.14
N GLU A 88 -0.54 2.70 -6.25
CA GLU A 88 -0.08 1.42 -6.79
C GLU A 88 1.35 1.50 -7.34
N THR A 89 1.76 2.69 -7.78
CA THR A 89 3.12 2.97 -8.29
C THR A 89 3.48 4.41 -7.97
N ARG A 90 4.72 4.63 -7.53
CA ARG A 90 5.23 5.98 -7.29
C ARG A 90 6.71 6.09 -7.66
N ARG A 91 7.15 7.33 -7.89
CA ARG A 91 8.54 7.63 -8.17
C ARG A 91 9.21 8.21 -6.92
N LEU A 92 10.16 7.46 -6.36
CA LEU A 92 10.97 7.85 -5.20
C LEU A 92 12.44 7.90 -5.60
N TYR A 93 13.10 9.02 -5.31
CA TYR A 93 14.53 9.24 -5.61
C TYR A 93 14.89 8.90 -7.09
N GLY A 94 13.98 9.21 -8.01
CA GLY A 94 14.16 8.96 -9.45
C GLY A 94 13.84 7.53 -9.91
N LYS A 95 13.54 6.59 -9.01
CA LYS A 95 13.16 5.21 -9.34
C LYS A 95 11.67 4.98 -9.14
N GLU A 96 11.07 4.18 -10.01
CA GLU A 96 9.70 3.70 -9.81
C GLU A 96 9.71 2.55 -8.81
N VAL A 97 8.79 2.61 -7.85
CA VAL A 97 8.59 1.60 -6.82
C VAL A 97 7.12 1.20 -6.76
N TYR A 98 6.90 -0.07 -6.45
CA TYR A 98 5.59 -0.69 -6.33
C TYR A 98 5.41 -1.10 -4.87
N HIS A 99 4.69 -0.29 -4.11
CA HIS A 99 4.41 -0.59 -2.72
C HIS A 99 3.04 -1.23 -2.56
N ARG A 100 2.90 -2.04 -1.52
CA ARG A 100 1.60 -2.56 -1.09
C ARG A 100 0.92 -1.51 -0.20
N PRO A 101 -0.42 -1.52 -0.09
CA PRO A 101 -1.12 -0.71 0.91
C PRO A 101 -0.55 -0.97 2.31
N SER A 102 -0.45 0.08 3.13
CA SER A 102 0.05 -0.04 4.50
C SER A 102 -0.79 -1.02 5.31
N ARG A 103 -0.12 -1.79 6.18
CA ARG A 103 -0.79 -2.59 7.21
C ARG A 103 -1.72 -1.77 8.10
N PHE A 104 -1.42 -0.48 8.33
CA PHE A 104 -2.25 0.39 9.18
C PHE A 104 -3.67 0.56 8.64
N ILE A 105 -3.89 0.38 7.33
CA ILE A 105 -5.24 0.40 6.74
C ILE A 105 -6.03 -0.83 7.18
N GLY A 106 -5.41 -2.02 7.16
CA GLY A 106 -6.04 -3.28 7.55
C GLY A 106 -6.25 -3.44 9.06
N GLU A 107 -5.63 -2.59 9.87
CA GLU A 107 -5.82 -2.56 11.32
C GLU A 107 -7.02 -1.71 11.75
N LEU A 108 -7.57 -0.91 10.83
CA LEU A 108 -8.78 -0.14 11.10
C LEU A 108 -10.02 -1.06 11.08
N PRO A 109 -11.02 -0.80 11.94
CA PRO A 109 -12.27 -1.54 11.89
C PRO A 109 -12.94 -1.39 10.53
N GLU A 110 -13.24 -2.50 9.86
CA GLU A 110 -13.87 -2.50 8.53
C GLU A 110 -15.20 -1.71 8.50
N ALA A 111 -15.95 -1.71 9.60
CA ALA A 111 -17.20 -0.96 9.73
C ALA A 111 -17.01 0.57 9.64
N CYS A 112 -15.80 1.06 9.89
CA CYS A 112 -15.46 2.49 9.85
C CYS A 112 -14.78 2.89 8.53
N VAL A 113 -14.51 1.94 7.64
CA VAL A 113 -13.75 2.17 6.41
C VAL A 113 -14.66 2.00 5.20
N GLU A 114 -14.74 3.05 4.38
CA GLU A 114 -15.41 3.01 3.09
C GLU A 114 -14.34 3.03 1.99
N GLU A 115 -14.20 1.92 1.26
CA GLU A 115 -13.27 1.83 0.15
C GLU A 115 -13.83 2.56 -1.08
N VAL A 116 -13.16 3.64 -1.51
CA VAL A 116 -13.55 4.39 -2.70
C VAL A 116 -13.07 3.64 -3.94
N ARG A 117 -13.97 2.85 -4.54
CA ARG A 117 -13.68 2.13 -5.79
C ARG A 117 -13.79 3.08 -6.98
N LEU A 118 -12.68 3.24 -7.72
CA LEU A 118 -12.62 4.02 -8.96
C LEU A 118 -13.44 3.41 -10.12
N ARG A 119 -13.96 2.18 -9.95
CA ARG A 119 -14.81 1.49 -10.95
C ARG A 119 -16.14 1.08 -10.31
N ALA A 120 -17.23 1.58 -10.86
CA ALA A 120 -18.61 1.22 -10.48
C ALA A 120 -19.03 -0.20 -10.89
N THR A 121 -18.12 -1.03 -11.40
CA THR A 121 -18.43 -2.38 -11.86
C THR A 121 -18.05 -3.37 -10.77
N VAL A 122 -19.04 -3.88 -10.04
CA VAL A 122 -18.87 -5.04 -9.16
C VAL A 122 -18.35 -6.20 -10.03
N SER A 123 -17.12 -6.65 -9.77
CA SER A 123 -16.56 -7.82 -10.45
C SER A 123 -17.49 -9.01 -10.21
N ARG A 124 -18.10 -9.53 -11.28
CA ARG A 124 -18.87 -10.78 -11.20
C ARG A 124 -17.91 -11.87 -10.69
N PRO A 125 -18.33 -12.72 -9.75
CA PRO A 125 -17.49 -13.83 -9.30
C PRO A 125 -17.14 -14.67 -10.52
N VAL A 126 -15.84 -14.78 -10.81
CA VAL A 126 -15.33 -15.64 -11.87
C VAL A 126 -15.59 -17.07 -11.42
N SER A 127 -16.59 -17.72 -12.01
CA SER A 127 -16.80 -19.15 -11.84
C SER A 127 -15.54 -19.86 -12.33
N HIS A 128 -14.91 -20.64 -11.46
CA HIS A 128 -13.71 -21.40 -11.80
C HIS A 128 -14.07 -22.45 -12.85
N GLN A 129 -14.05 -22.07 -14.13
CA GLN A 129 -14.15 -23.03 -15.21
C GLN A 129 -12.85 -23.83 -15.18
N ARG A 130 -12.95 -25.15 -15.00
CA ARG A 130 -11.81 -26.07 -15.10
C ARG A 130 -11.29 -26.00 -16.54
N MET A 131 -10.40 -25.05 -16.81
CA MET A 131 -9.52 -25.12 -17.97
C MET A 131 -8.61 -26.33 -17.76
N GLY A 132 -8.73 -27.30 -18.65
CA GLY A 132 -7.91 -28.51 -18.61
C GLY A 132 -6.43 -28.14 -18.52
N THR A 133 -5.72 -28.81 -17.62
CA THR A 133 -4.26 -28.71 -17.48
C THR A 133 -3.62 -28.92 -18.86
N PRO A 134 -2.66 -28.10 -19.31
CA PRO A 134 -1.92 -28.40 -20.52
C PRO A 134 -1.24 -29.76 -20.33
N MET A 135 -1.56 -30.73 -21.19
CA MET A 135 -0.92 -32.04 -21.19
C MET A 135 0.55 -31.87 -21.57
N ALA A 136 1.43 -31.80 -20.57
CA ALA A 136 2.84 -32.12 -20.77
C ALA A 136 2.93 -33.64 -20.90
N GLU A 137 3.12 -34.11 -22.13
CA GLU A 137 3.37 -35.51 -22.44
C GLU A 137 4.78 -35.86 -21.93
N ASN A 138 4.86 -36.45 -20.74
CA ASN A 138 6.10 -37.00 -20.21
C ASN A 138 6.22 -38.46 -20.68
N ASP A 139 7.31 -38.76 -21.37
CA ASP A 139 7.66 -40.05 -21.99
C ASP A 139 7.95 -41.19 -20.97
N THR A 140 7.54 -41.01 -19.72
CA THR A 140 7.77 -41.95 -18.62
C THR A 140 6.54 -42.79 -18.29
N GLY A 141 5.44 -42.66 -19.04
CA GLY A 141 4.25 -43.50 -18.91
C GLY A 141 3.47 -43.35 -17.59
N TYR A 142 3.88 -42.45 -16.70
CA TYR A 142 3.26 -42.25 -15.39
C TYR A 142 2.66 -40.85 -15.27
N LYS A 143 1.39 -40.78 -14.86
CA LYS A 143 0.66 -39.51 -14.67
C LYS A 143 0.79 -39.02 -13.22
N LEU A 144 1.05 -37.72 -13.07
CA LEU A 144 1.09 -37.04 -11.77
C LEU A 144 -0.28 -37.16 -11.06
N GLY A 145 -0.30 -37.77 -9.87
CA GLY A 145 -1.53 -38.05 -9.11
C GLY A 145 -1.97 -39.52 -9.08
N GLN A 146 -1.28 -40.41 -9.81
CA GLN A 146 -1.54 -41.84 -9.73
C GLN A 146 -1.10 -42.39 -8.37
N ARG A 147 -2.06 -42.87 -7.57
CA ARG A 147 -1.80 -43.53 -6.29
C ARG A 147 -1.24 -44.92 -6.55
N TYR A 148 0.03 -45.14 -6.25
CA TYR A 148 0.63 -46.48 -6.24
C TYR A 148 0.57 -47.04 -4.83
N ALA A 149 0.01 -48.24 -4.69
CA ALA A 149 0.11 -49.00 -3.46
C ALA A 149 1.47 -49.69 -3.42
N ILE A 150 2.34 -49.28 -2.49
CA ILE A 150 3.57 -50.01 -2.19
C ILE A 150 3.15 -51.34 -1.56
N ARG A 151 3.23 -52.44 -2.32
CA ARG A 151 3.04 -53.78 -1.78
C ARG A 151 4.24 -54.09 -0.88
N SER A 152 4.05 -53.95 0.43
CA SER A 152 4.99 -54.43 1.44
C SER A 152 5.23 -55.92 1.24
N LEU A 153 6.45 -56.29 0.87
CA LEU A 153 6.90 -57.68 0.86
C LEU A 153 7.16 -58.11 2.31
N ALA A 154 6.13 -58.65 2.96
CA ALA A 154 6.29 -59.40 4.19
C ALA A 154 7.13 -60.65 3.92
N LYS A 155 8.36 -60.67 4.43
CA LYS A 155 9.19 -61.88 4.51
C LYS A 155 8.88 -62.57 5.84
N ALA A 156 8.44 -63.83 5.77
CA ALA A 156 8.36 -64.76 6.90
C ALA A 156 8.87 -66.14 6.40
N PRO A 157 9.17 -67.10 7.30
CA PRO A 157 10.51 -67.36 7.82
C PRO A 157 11.10 -68.69 7.32
N SER A 158 12.40 -68.88 7.56
CA SER A 158 13.07 -70.19 7.66
C SER A 158 14.30 -70.03 8.55
#